data_AF-A0A940REN7-F1
#
_entry.id   AF-A0A940REN7-F1
#
_cell.length_a   1.000
_cell.length_b   1.000
_cell.length_c   1.000
_cell.angle_alpha   90.00
_cell.angle_beta   90.00
_cell.angle_gamma   90.00
#
_symmetry.space_group_name_H-M   'P 1'
#
loop_
_entity.id
_entity.type
_entity.pdbx_description
1 polymer ?
#
loop_
_entity_poly.entity_id
_entity_poly.type
_entity_poly.pdbx_seq_one_letter_code
_entity_poly.pdbx_strand_id
1 'polypeptide(L)'
;VYALVHSGVLARTGKGKFILGNGRVFIPELSTSLRNLYHDVRRQFPYVQICVWNTSVFNEFMLHQPGRYYLLVEVDKDVTQSVFHFLTEKKKNIFLEPTAEVLSLYASKEKNAVIVKSLVSEAPVQLLQNVFTVTLEKILVDIFSDEILFAAQQGSEMQTIFRNAFDNYTINENKMLRYADRRRKKEAFLNYLHKIPNFRQQSPNAANY
;
A
#
# COMPACT_ATOMS: atom_id res chain seq x y z
N VAL A 1 -17.99 12.00 23.37
CA VAL A 1 -17.16 11.51 22.22
C VAL A 1 -15.76 12.09 22.23
N TYR A 2 -15.56 13.42 22.22
CA TYR A 2 -14.21 14.03 22.23
C TYR A 2 -13.32 13.56 23.40
N ALA A 3 -13.88 13.50 24.62
CA ALA A 3 -13.18 12.99 25.80
C ALA A 3 -12.77 11.51 25.71
N LEU A 4 -13.60 10.69 25.05
CA LEU A 4 -13.33 9.24 24.86
C LEU A 4 -12.26 8.98 23.79
N VAL A 5 -12.14 9.87 22.79
CA VAL A 5 -11.04 9.84 21.83
C VAL A 5 -9.73 10.24 22.50
N HIS A 6 -9.77 11.28 23.34
CA HIS A 6 -8.60 11.72 24.11
C HIS A 6 -8.14 10.69 25.15
N SER A 7 -9.06 9.90 25.70
CA SER A 7 -8.75 8.87 26.69
C SER A 7 -8.33 7.52 26.09
N GLY A 8 -8.16 7.40 24.76
CA GLY A 8 -7.79 6.16 24.08
C GLY A 8 -8.89 5.07 24.07
N VAL A 9 -10.10 5.43 24.49
CA VAL A 9 -11.26 4.54 24.49
C VAL A 9 -11.93 4.52 23.13
N LEU A 10 -11.72 5.54 22.29
CA LEU A 10 -12.20 5.58 20.92
C LEU A 10 -11.10 6.01 19.94
N ALA A 11 -10.84 5.22 18.90
CA ALA A 11 -10.03 5.67 17.76
C ALA A 11 -10.93 6.12 16.60
N ARG A 12 -10.59 7.29 16.02
CA ARG A 12 -11.38 7.88 14.92
C ARG A 12 -10.98 7.23 13.60
N THR A 13 -11.91 6.56 12.94
CA THR A 13 -11.69 5.85 11.66
C THR A 13 -12.19 6.64 10.45
N GLY A 14 -12.99 7.70 10.67
CA GLY A 14 -13.52 8.56 9.61
C GLY A 14 -14.32 9.74 10.16
N LYS A 15 -14.93 10.55 9.26
CA LYS A 15 -15.84 11.63 9.68
C LYS A 15 -17.09 11.00 10.31
N GLY A 16 -17.20 11.08 11.64
CA GLY A 16 -18.32 10.52 12.41
C GLY A 16 -18.22 9.02 12.73
N LYS A 17 -17.13 8.33 12.36
CA LYS A 17 -16.91 6.90 12.65
C LYS A 17 -15.82 6.73 13.72
N PHE A 18 -16.10 5.92 14.74
CA PHE A 18 -15.22 5.64 15.87
C PHE A 18 -15.25 4.14 16.19
N ILE A 19 -14.12 3.57 16.59
CA ILE A 19 -14.01 2.21 17.12
C ILE A 19 -13.63 2.25 18.59
N LEU A 20 -14.04 1.25 19.38
CA LEU A 20 -13.67 1.10 20.78
C LEU A 20 -12.20 0.64 20.92
N GLY A 21 -11.46 1.28 21.83
CA GLY A 21 -10.06 1.06 22.13
C GLY A 21 -9.08 1.92 21.32
N ASN A 22 -7.79 1.72 21.60
CA ASN A 22 -6.70 2.26 20.81
C ASN A 22 -6.67 1.51 19.47
N GLY A 23 -7.04 2.18 18.39
CA GLY A 23 -7.00 1.61 17.05
C GLY A 23 -5.59 1.10 16.73
N ARG A 24 -5.51 -0.12 16.21
CA ARG A 24 -4.24 -0.72 15.79
C ARG A 24 -3.84 -0.07 14.46
N VAL A 25 -2.76 0.72 14.51
CA VAL A 25 -2.20 1.42 13.35
C VAL A 25 -1.15 0.53 12.69
N PHE A 26 -1.24 0.42 11.37
CA PHE A 26 -0.26 -0.32 10.57
C PHE A 26 1.04 0.48 10.39
N ILE A 27 2.16 -0.12 10.80
CA ILE A 27 3.50 0.46 10.71
C ILE A 27 4.37 -0.48 9.87
N PRO A 28 4.66 -0.17 8.60
CA PRO A 28 5.48 -1.02 7.75
C PRO A 28 6.95 -0.98 8.19
N GLU A 29 7.66 -2.09 7.99
CA GLU A 29 9.09 -2.17 8.26
C GLU A 29 9.92 -1.32 7.27
N LEU A 30 10.80 -0.47 7.79
CA LEU A 30 11.73 0.32 7.00
C LEU A 30 13.14 -0.27 7.03
N SER A 31 13.45 -1.12 6.05
CA SER A 31 14.80 -1.66 5.90
C SER A 31 15.83 -0.56 5.57
N THR A 32 17.11 -0.81 5.89
CA THR A 32 18.20 0.12 5.58
C THR A 32 18.28 0.42 4.09
N SER A 33 18.10 -0.60 3.24
CA SER A 33 18.09 -0.45 1.78
C SER A 33 16.96 0.47 1.29
N LEU A 34 15.78 0.38 1.89
CA LEU A 34 14.63 1.22 1.56
C LEU A 34 14.86 2.68 1.95
N ARG A 35 15.42 2.91 3.16
CA ARG A 35 15.78 4.26 3.63
C ARG A 35 16.85 4.89 2.74
N ASN A 36 17.90 4.15 2.40
CA ASN A 36 18.95 4.64 1.50
C ASN A 36 18.37 5.01 0.14
N LEU A 37 17.52 4.15 -0.44
CA LEU A 37 16.85 4.41 -1.71
C LEU A 37 16.00 5.69 -1.67
N TYR A 38 15.21 5.88 -0.61
CA TYR A 38 14.43 7.09 -0.41
C TYR A 38 15.32 8.33 -0.36
N HIS A 39 16.39 8.32 0.44
CA HIS A 39 17.28 9.47 0.58
C HIS A 39 18.09 9.76 -0.68
N ASP A 40 18.41 8.75 -1.49
CA ASP A 40 19.06 8.94 -2.79
C ASP A 40 18.15 9.69 -3.76
N VAL A 41 16.89 9.24 -3.89
CA VAL A 41 15.91 9.89 -4.76
C VAL A 41 15.55 11.28 -4.23
N ARG A 42 15.33 11.44 -2.92
CA ARG A 42 14.95 12.71 -2.32
C ARG A 42 16.03 13.79 -2.45
N ARG A 43 17.32 13.40 -2.45
CA ARG A 43 18.43 14.33 -2.69
C ARG A 43 18.46 14.85 -4.13
N GLN A 44 18.20 13.98 -5.10
CA GLN A 44 18.19 14.36 -6.52
C GLN A 44 16.89 15.08 -6.92
N PHE A 45 15.76 14.72 -6.29
CA PHE A 45 14.43 15.24 -6.59
C PHE A 45 13.74 15.77 -5.32
N PRO A 46 14.15 16.95 -4.80
CA PRO A 46 13.71 17.44 -3.48
C PRO A 46 12.23 17.79 -3.39
N TYR A 47 11.58 18.11 -4.51
CA TYR A 47 10.20 18.59 -4.56
C TYR A 47 9.19 17.51 -4.98
N VAL A 48 9.65 16.34 -5.41
CA VAL A 48 8.80 15.26 -5.92
C VAL A 48 8.10 14.54 -4.78
N GLN A 49 6.81 14.24 -4.95
CA GLN A 49 6.13 13.31 -4.06
C GLN A 49 6.68 11.91 -4.29
N ILE A 50 7.11 11.28 -3.20
CA ILE A 50 7.72 9.95 -3.23
C ILE A 50 7.05 9.08 -2.17
N CYS A 51 6.80 7.82 -2.50
CA CYS A 51 6.40 6.79 -1.56
C CYS A 51 7.25 5.55 -1.82
N VAL A 52 7.98 5.09 -0.80
CA VAL A 52 8.77 3.86 -0.90
C VAL A 52 8.23 2.80 0.04
N TRP A 53 8.19 1.55 -0.43
CA TRP A 53 7.79 0.41 0.39
C TRP A 53 8.29 -0.90 -0.20
N ASN A 54 8.22 -1.99 0.58
CA ASN A 54 8.59 -3.32 0.11
C ASN A 54 7.34 -4.20 0.09
N THR A 55 7.15 -5.05 -0.93
CA THR A 55 6.01 -5.98 -0.96
C THR A 55 6.01 -7.02 0.17
N SER A 56 7.12 -7.16 0.91
CA SER A 56 7.19 -7.95 2.15
C SER A 56 6.23 -7.45 3.24
N VAL A 57 5.69 -6.23 3.13
CA VAL A 57 4.64 -5.74 4.04
C VAL A 57 3.40 -6.64 4.05
N PHE A 58 3.17 -7.43 3.00
CA PHE A 58 2.05 -8.35 2.96
C PHE A 58 2.24 -9.59 3.86
N ASN A 59 3.48 -9.90 4.27
CA ASN A 59 3.81 -11.16 4.95
C ASN A 59 3.00 -11.41 6.22
N GLU A 60 2.70 -10.37 6.99
CA GLU A 60 1.92 -10.49 8.23
C GLU A 60 0.44 -10.83 7.97
N PHE A 61 -0.04 -10.58 6.75
CA PHE A 61 -1.42 -10.85 6.34
C PHE A 61 -1.54 -12.14 5.51
N MET A 62 -0.42 -12.70 5.05
CA MET A 62 -0.38 -13.82 4.13
C MET A 62 -0.30 -15.16 4.86
N LEU A 63 -1.00 -16.17 4.32
CA LEU A 63 -0.79 -17.57 4.68
C LEU A 63 0.41 -18.14 3.93
N HIS A 64 0.55 -17.81 2.64
CA HIS A 64 1.61 -18.31 1.77
C HIS A 64 2.54 -17.18 1.34
N GLN A 65 3.65 -17.03 2.05
CA GLN A 65 4.61 -15.95 1.78
C GLN A 65 5.47 -16.27 0.55
N PRO A 66 5.64 -15.33 -0.40
CA PRO A 66 6.50 -15.54 -1.55
C PRO A 66 7.97 -15.48 -1.12
N GLY A 67 8.84 -16.26 -1.75
CA GLY A 67 10.30 -16.23 -1.46
C GLY A 67 11.04 -14.99 -2.02
N ARG A 68 10.31 -14.05 -2.64
CA ARG A 68 10.84 -12.88 -3.34
C ARG A 68 9.91 -11.70 -3.15
N TYR A 69 10.51 -10.53 -2.97
CA TYR A 69 9.80 -9.27 -2.75
C TYR A 69 10.42 -8.15 -3.58
N TYR A 70 9.61 -7.13 -3.85
CA TYR A 70 9.99 -5.99 -4.66
C TYR A 70 10.07 -4.73 -3.79
N LEU A 71 11.09 -3.91 -4.04
CA LEU A 71 11.17 -2.56 -3.52
C LEU A 71 10.44 -1.62 -4.48
N LEU A 72 9.37 -1.00 -4.03
CA LEU A 72 8.56 -0.09 -4.84
C LEU A 72 9.01 1.35 -4.56
N VAL A 73 9.29 2.08 -5.63
CA VAL A 73 9.54 3.53 -5.63
C VAL A 73 8.46 4.17 -6.46
N GLU A 74 7.51 4.79 -5.79
CA GLU A 74 6.40 5.48 -6.43
C GLU A 74 6.66 6.97 -6.40
N VAL A 75 6.58 7.62 -7.56
CA VAL A 75 6.83 9.06 -7.73
C VAL A 75 5.82 9.70 -8.66
N ASP A 76 5.72 11.03 -8.67
CA ASP A 76 4.86 11.75 -9.61
C ASP A 76 5.06 11.27 -11.05
N LYS A 77 3.95 11.09 -11.77
CA LYS A 77 3.93 10.49 -13.12
C LYS A 77 4.96 11.12 -14.05
N ASP A 78 5.06 12.44 -14.04
CA ASP A 78 5.91 13.23 -14.92
C ASP A 78 7.41 13.05 -14.64
N VAL A 79 7.77 12.51 -13.46
CA VAL A 79 9.17 12.32 -13.02
C VAL A 79 9.58 10.85 -12.96
N THR A 80 8.64 9.91 -13.15
CA THR A 80 8.89 8.46 -13.11
C THR A 80 10.07 8.03 -13.97
N GLN A 81 10.15 8.52 -15.22
CA GLN A 81 11.24 8.22 -16.14
C GLN A 81 12.59 8.74 -15.66
N SER A 82 12.64 10.00 -15.19
CA SER A 82 13.87 10.60 -14.68
C SER A 82 14.39 9.88 -13.43
N VAL A 83 13.49 9.48 -12.52
CA VAL A 83 13.85 8.68 -11.34
C VAL A 83 14.35 7.30 -11.74
N PHE A 84 13.71 6.65 -12.72
CA PHE A 84 14.15 5.38 -13.25
C PHE A 84 15.58 5.46 -13.79
N HIS A 85 15.87 6.40 -14.69
CA HIS A 85 17.21 6.57 -15.25
C HIS A 85 18.27 6.85 -14.17
N PHE A 86 17.97 7.76 -13.24
CA PHE A 86 18.85 8.05 -12.11
C PHE A 86 19.16 6.82 -11.26
N LEU A 87 18.17 5.95 -11.01
CA LEU A 87 18.37 4.73 -10.23
C LEU A 87 19.15 3.67 -11.01
N THR A 88 18.95 3.56 -12.32
CA THR A 88 19.69 2.59 -13.17
C THR A 88 21.18 2.89 -13.26
N GLU A 89 21.60 4.15 -13.13
CA GLU A 89 23.02 4.53 -13.08
C GLU A 89 23.70 4.06 -11.78
N LYS A 90 22.94 3.92 -10.69
CA LYS A 90 23.47 3.61 -9.35
C LYS A 90 23.35 2.16 -8.95
N LYS A 91 22.32 1.47 -9.44
CA LYS A 91 21.93 0.13 -8.99
C LYS A 91 21.51 -0.72 -10.18
N LYS A 92 21.75 -2.02 -10.07
CA LYS A 92 21.22 -3.02 -11.01
C LYS A 92 19.79 -3.40 -10.61
N ASN A 93 19.08 -4.09 -11.50
CA ASN A 93 17.76 -4.67 -11.26
C ASN A 93 16.68 -3.63 -10.95
N ILE A 94 16.73 -2.51 -11.67
CA ILE A 94 15.71 -1.47 -11.64
C ILE A 94 14.78 -1.70 -12.83
N PHE A 95 13.48 -1.71 -12.59
CA PHE A 95 12.45 -1.92 -13.60
C PHE A 95 11.47 -0.75 -13.57
N LEU A 96 11.10 -0.25 -14.75
CA LEU A 96 10.07 0.76 -14.90
C LEU A 96 8.76 0.08 -15.27
N GLU A 97 7.73 0.21 -14.43
CA GLU A 97 6.37 -0.29 -14.67
C GLU A 97 6.33 -1.62 -15.45
N PRO A 98 7.01 -2.67 -14.97
CA PRO A 98 7.30 -3.86 -15.77
C PRO A 98 6.03 -4.63 -16.13
N THR A 99 6.02 -5.22 -17.33
CA THR A 99 4.98 -6.16 -17.75
C THR A 99 5.09 -7.48 -16.99
N ALA A 100 4.04 -8.30 -17.03
CA ALA A 100 4.05 -9.65 -16.44
C ALA A 100 5.21 -10.51 -16.96
N GLU A 101 5.53 -10.39 -18.25
CA GLU A 101 6.66 -11.07 -18.87
C GLU A 101 7.99 -10.59 -18.27
N VAL A 102 8.20 -9.28 -18.15
CA VAL A 102 9.43 -8.72 -17.56
C VAL A 102 9.57 -9.13 -16.09
N LEU A 103 8.47 -9.10 -15.33
CA LEU A 103 8.46 -9.55 -13.94
C LEU A 103 8.85 -11.03 -13.81
N SER A 104 8.26 -11.89 -14.63
CA SER A 104 8.50 -13.34 -14.57
C SER A 104 9.91 -13.72 -15.03
N LEU A 105 10.41 -13.11 -16.10
CA LEU A 105 11.70 -13.46 -16.69
C LEU A 105 12.91 -12.86 -15.97
N TYR A 106 12.76 -11.67 -15.40
CA TYR A 106 13.88 -10.88 -14.87
C TYR A 106 13.70 -10.52 -13.39
N ALA A 107 12.60 -9.86 -13.02
CA ALA A 107 12.45 -9.34 -11.65
C ALA A 107 12.34 -10.45 -10.60
N SER A 108 11.70 -11.58 -10.93
CA SER A 108 11.50 -12.71 -10.02
C SER A 108 12.80 -13.45 -9.64
N LYS A 109 13.82 -13.37 -10.50
CA LYS A 109 15.10 -14.09 -10.31
C LYS A 109 16.03 -13.36 -9.34
N GLU A 110 15.92 -12.03 -9.32
CA GLU A 110 16.84 -11.15 -8.60
C GLU A 110 16.43 -10.95 -7.14
N LYS A 111 17.41 -10.96 -6.23
CA LYS A 111 17.19 -10.52 -4.84
C LYS A 111 17.26 -8.99 -4.82
N ASN A 112 16.18 -8.33 -4.38
CA ASN A 112 16.04 -6.87 -4.26
C ASN A 112 15.74 -6.11 -5.56
N ALA A 113 14.92 -6.66 -6.46
CA ALA A 113 14.43 -5.91 -7.61
C ALA A 113 13.68 -4.63 -7.15
N VAL A 114 14.03 -3.51 -7.77
CA VAL A 114 13.38 -2.22 -7.52
C VAL A 114 12.46 -1.91 -8.68
N ILE A 115 11.22 -1.57 -8.38
CA ILE A 115 10.23 -1.19 -9.38
C ILE A 115 9.90 0.28 -9.18
N VAL A 116 10.16 1.06 -10.22
CA VAL A 116 9.80 2.47 -10.30
C VAL A 116 8.46 2.56 -11.01
N LYS A 117 7.49 3.24 -10.41
CA LYS A 117 6.15 3.42 -10.99
C LYS A 117 5.54 4.75 -10.62
N SER A 118 4.48 5.12 -11.32
CA SER A 118 3.71 6.32 -11.02
C SER A 118 2.95 6.21 -9.70
N LEU A 119 3.05 7.25 -8.87
CA LEU A 119 2.24 7.46 -7.67
C LEU A 119 0.89 8.06 -8.10
N VAL A 120 -0.18 7.31 -7.88
CA VAL A 120 -1.53 7.79 -8.20
C VAL A 120 -1.89 8.96 -7.29
N SER A 121 -2.50 10.01 -7.84
CA SER A 121 -2.91 11.21 -7.11
C SER A 121 -3.73 10.87 -5.86
N GLU A 122 -3.49 11.59 -4.76
CA GLU A 122 -4.14 11.37 -3.46
C GLU A 122 -3.97 9.95 -2.87
N ALA A 123 -2.95 9.21 -3.35
CA ALA A 123 -2.51 7.98 -2.73
C ALA A 123 -2.30 8.18 -1.23
N PRO A 124 -2.88 7.31 -0.38
CA PRO A 124 -2.69 7.44 1.04
C PRO A 124 -1.29 6.97 1.42
N VAL A 125 -0.48 7.92 1.88
CA VAL A 125 0.89 7.71 2.34
C VAL A 125 1.00 8.14 3.80
N GLN A 126 2.04 7.65 4.48
CA GLN A 126 2.39 8.05 5.84
C GLN A 126 3.87 8.40 5.93
N LEU A 127 4.19 9.34 6.83
CA LEU A 127 5.56 9.71 7.14
C LEU A 127 6.02 8.90 8.36
N LEU A 128 7.01 8.03 8.18
CA LEU A 128 7.58 7.20 9.23
C LEU A 128 9.10 7.39 9.21
N GLN A 129 9.69 7.80 10.35
CA GLN A 129 11.14 8.03 10.47
C GLN A 129 11.70 8.90 9.32
N ASN A 130 11.01 9.99 8.97
CA ASN A 130 11.34 10.91 7.87
C ASN A 130 11.32 10.29 6.45
N VAL A 131 10.72 9.11 6.29
CA VAL A 131 10.51 8.43 5.01
C VAL A 131 9.02 8.36 4.71
N PHE A 132 8.61 8.83 3.52
CA PHE A 132 7.25 8.61 3.05
C PHE A 132 7.09 7.16 2.56
N THR A 133 6.17 6.46 3.19
CA THR A 133 5.88 5.05 2.96
C THR A 133 4.37 4.78 2.93
N VAL A 134 4.01 3.53 2.73
CA VAL A 134 2.66 3.10 2.39
C VAL A 134 1.75 2.99 3.62
N THR A 135 0.45 3.26 3.48
CA THR A 135 -0.56 2.91 4.50
C THR A 135 -1.25 1.60 4.17
N LEU A 136 -1.95 1.03 5.15
CA LEU A 136 -2.73 -0.20 4.94
C LEU A 136 -3.84 0.00 3.89
N GLU A 137 -4.53 1.15 3.90
CA GLU A 137 -5.55 1.46 2.88
C GLU A 137 -4.97 1.43 1.46
N LYS A 138 -3.74 1.93 1.29
CA LYS A 138 -3.08 1.97 -0.02
C LYS A 138 -2.75 0.56 -0.49
N ILE A 139 -2.10 -0.25 0.34
CA ILE A 139 -1.68 -1.59 -0.09
C ILE A 139 -2.87 -2.48 -0.44
N LEU A 140 -3.99 -2.38 0.28
CA LEU A 140 -5.20 -3.15 -0.01
C LEU A 140 -5.80 -2.76 -1.37
N VAL A 141 -5.88 -1.46 -1.67
CA VAL A 141 -6.36 -1.01 -2.98
C VAL A 141 -5.38 -1.36 -4.09
N ASP A 142 -4.07 -1.31 -3.81
CA ASP A 142 -3.02 -1.60 -4.78
C ASP A 142 -3.06 -3.07 -5.22
N ILE A 143 -3.16 -4.03 -4.28
CA ILE A 143 -3.26 -5.47 -4.63
C ILE A 143 -4.53 -5.79 -5.40
N PHE A 144 -5.63 -5.09 -5.12
CA PHE A 144 -6.88 -5.27 -5.87
C PHE A 144 -6.79 -4.69 -7.29
N SER A 145 -6.01 -3.63 -7.48
CA SER A 145 -6.01 -2.86 -8.72
C SER A 145 -4.94 -3.32 -9.73
N ASP A 146 -3.88 -3.97 -9.27
CA ASP A 146 -2.69 -4.29 -10.06
C ASP A 146 -2.34 -5.78 -9.94
N GLU A 147 -3.07 -6.61 -10.69
CA GLU A 147 -2.92 -8.07 -10.69
C GLU A 147 -1.57 -8.52 -11.25
N ILE A 148 -0.92 -7.69 -12.06
CA ILE A 148 0.39 -8.00 -12.67
C ILE A 148 1.49 -7.90 -11.62
N LEU A 149 1.58 -6.75 -10.93
CA LEU A 149 2.61 -6.53 -9.92
C LEU A 149 2.41 -7.41 -8.68
N PHE A 150 1.15 -7.62 -8.31
CA PHE A 150 0.76 -8.34 -7.10
C PHE A 150 0.21 -9.74 -7.41
N ALA A 151 0.71 -10.39 -8.46
CA ALA A 151 0.28 -11.72 -8.88
C ALA A 151 0.34 -12.76 -7.73
N ALA A 152 1.38 -12.67 -6.89
CA ALA A 152 1.55 -13.56 -5.72
C ALA A 152 0.52 -13.34 -4.62
N GLN A 153 -0.16 -12.20 -4.61
CA GLN A 153 -1.21 -11.86 -3.64
C GLN A 153 -2.62 -12.13 -4.20
N GLN A 154 -2.77 -12.58 -5.45
CA GLN A 154 -4.10 -12.79 -6.06
C GLN A 154 -4.80 -14.08 -5.57
N GLY A 155 -6.06 -14.25 -5.98
CA GLY A 155 -6.84 -15.45 -5.69
C GLY A 155 -7.29 -15.56 -4.23
N SER A 156 -7.16 -16.75 -3.64
CA SER A 156 -7.51 -16.99 -2.23
C SER A 156 -6.62 -16.19 -1.27
N GLU A 157 -5.38 -15.92 -1.67
CA GLU A 157 -4.43 -15.19 -0.85
C GLU A 157 -4.89 -13.74 -0.62
N MET A 158 -5.46 -13.09 -1.64
CA MET A 158 -6.02 -11.75 -1.50
C MET A 158 -7.12 -11.74 -0.43
N GLN A 159 -8.01 -12.73 -0.44
CA GLN A 159 -9.10 -12.81 0.54
C GLN A 159 -8.56 -12.97 1.97
N THR A 160 -7.51 -13.78 2.14
CA THR A 160 -6.81 -13.94 3.41
C THR A 160 -6.17 -12.63 3.87
N ILE A 161 -5.48 -11.92 2.96
CA ILE A 161 -4.84 -10.64 3.26
C ILE A 161 -5.87 -9.63 3.76
N PHE A 162 -6.98 -9.45 3.05
CA PHE A 162 -8.03 -8.51 3.44
C PHE A 162 -8.66 -8.88 4.78
N ARG A 163 -8.98 -10.16 4.99
CA ARG A 163 -9.54 -10.63 6.26
C ARG A 163 -8.60 -10.33 7.43
N ASN A 164 -7.33 -10.72 7.32
CA ASN A 164 -6.34 -10.50 8.35
C ASN A 164 -6.11 -9.00 8.60
N ALA A 165 -6.14 -8.17 7.56
CA ALA A 165 -6.03 -6.72 7.69
C ALA A 165 -7.20 -6.12 8.47
N PHE A 166 -8.45 -6.50 8.16
CA PHE A 166 -9.63 -6.03 8.89
C PHE A 166 -9.73 -6.59 10.31
N ASP A 167 -9.23 -7.79 10.56
CA ASP A 167 -9.27 -8.39 11.91
C ASP A 167 -8.23 -7.77 12.85
N ASN A 168 -7.06 -7.42 12.31
CA ASN A 168 -5.92 -6.98 13.12
C ASN A 168 -5.72 -5.46 13.15
N TYR A 169 -6.28 -4.72 12.20
CA TYR A 169 -5.99 -3.29 12.05
C TYR A 169 -7.23 -2.43 11.87
N THR A 170 -7.06 -1.17 12.27
CA THR A 170 -8.04 -0.12 12.06
C THR A 170 -7.84 0.50 10.69
N ILE A 171 -8.82 0.32 9.80
CA ILE A 171 -8.74 0.78 8.41
C ILE A 171 -9.67 1.98 8.21
N ASN A 172 -9.14 3.06 7.62
CA ASN A 172 -9.95 4.21 7.24
C ASN A 172 -10.61 3.95 5.87
N GLU A 173 -11.80 3.38 5.89
CA GLU A 173 -12.54 3.05 4.66
C GLU A 173 -12.77 4.25 3.75
N ASN A 174 -13.05 5.44 4.27
CA ASN A 174 -13.27 6.62 3.44
C ASN A 174 -12.01 6.97 2.63
N LYS A 175 -10.84 6.91 3.29
CA LYS A 175 -9.54 7.11 2.66
C LYS A 175 -9.26 6.02 1.62
N MET A 176 -9.55 4.77 1.96
CA MET A 176 -9.39 3.61 1.08
C MET A 176 -10.28 3.70 -0.17
N LEU A 177 -11.59 3.96 -0.01
CA LEU A 177 -12.55 4.08 -1.11
C LEU A 177 -12.27 5.31 -1.98
N ARG A 178 -11.82 6.43 -1.40
CA ARG A 178 -11.36 7.60 -2.17
C ARG A 178 -10.17 7.23 -3.05
N TYR A 179 -9.22 6.45 -2.52
CA TYR A 179 -8.07 6.02 -3.30
C TYR A 179 -8.44 5.02 -4.40
N ALA A 180 -9.34 4.08 -4.13
CA ALA A 180 -9.91 3.19 -5.15
C ALA A 180 -10.62 3.96 -6.27
N ASP A 181 -11.25 5.09 -5.95
CA ASP A 181 -11.87 6.00 -6.92
C ASP A 181 -10.84 6.65 -7.85
N ARG A 182 -9.72 7.13 -7.30
CA ARG A 182 -8.60 7.67 -8.09
C ARG A 182 -8.01 6.63 -9.04
N ARG A 183 -8.08 5.35 -8.68
CA ARG A 183 -7.71 4.22 -9.55
C ARG A 183 -8.83 3.75 -10.50
N ARG A 184 -10.01 4.40 -10.49
CA ARG A 184 -11.20 4.03 -11.28
C ARG A 184 -11.69 2.61 -10.99
N LYS A 185 -11.53 2.17 -9.74
CA LYS A 185 -11.87 0.82 -9.27
C LYS A 185 -12.88 0.82 -8.11
N LYS A 186 -13.40 1.98 -7.70
CA LYS A 186 -14.25 2.13 -6.50
C LYS A 186 -15.42 1.16 -6.44
N GLU A 187 -16.24 1.08 -7.49
CA GLU A 187 -17.44 0.23 -7.49
C GLU A 187 -17.08 -1.26 -7.43
N ALA A 188 -16.16 -1.70 -8.29
CA ALA A 188 -15.67 -3.08 -8.30
C ALA A 188 -15.02 -3.46 -6.95
N PHE A 189 -14.26 -2.53 -6.37
CA PHE A 189 -13.61 -2.70 -5.09
C PHE A 189 -14.62 -2.81 -3.95
N LEU A 190 -15.65 -1.96 -3.93
CA LEU A 190 -16.71 -2.03 -2.93
C LEU A 190 -17.49 -3.35 -3.02
N ASN A 191 -17.79 -3.81 -4.23
CA ASN A 191 -18.43 -5.11 -4.46
C ASN A 191 -17.56 -6.27 -3.98
N TYR A 192 -16.24 -6.16 -4.10
CA TYR A 192 -15.30 -7.12 -3.54
C TYR A 192 -15.30 -7.10 -2.01
N LEU A 193 -15.20 -5.91 -1.39
CA LEU A 193 -15.22 -5.75 0.06
C LEU A 193 -16.48 -6.31 0.71
N HIS A 194 -17.63 -6.18 0.08
CA HIS A 194 -18.89 -6.76 0.57
C HIS A 194 -18.88 -8.30 0.67
N LYS A 195 -17.97 -8.97 -0.03
CA LYS A 195 -17.78 -10.42 0.04
C LYS A 195 -16.77 -10.84 1.11
N ILE A 196 -16.01 -9.89 1.66
CA ILE A 196 -15.00 -10.15 2.68
C ILE A 196 -15.66 -10.19 4.07
N PRO A 197 -15.47 -11.27 4.85
CA PRO A 197 -15.91 -11.32 6.24
C PRO A 197 -15.36 -10.15 7.05
N ASN A 198 -16.12 -9.69 8.06
CA ASN A 198 -15.73 -8.64 9.00
C ASN A 198 -15.57 -7.20 8.43
N PHE A 199 -15.68 -6.99 7.11
CA PHE A 199 -15.77 -5.63 6.54
C PHE A 199 -16.91 -4.81 7.16
N ARG A 200 -18.09 -5.41 7.35
CA ARG A 200 -19.26 -4.74 7.94
C ARG A 200 -19.19 -4.52 9.46
N GLN A 201 -18.30 -5.22 10.17
CA GLN A 201 -18.15 -5.02 11.62
C GLN A 201 -17.45 -3.70 11.94
N GLN A 202 -16.65 -3.17 11.02
CA GLN A 202 -16.04 -1.84 11.13
C GLN A 202 -16.92 -0.70 10.57
N SER A 203 -18.00 -1.05 9.85
CA SER A 203 -18.98 -0.12 9.28
C SER A 203 -20.42 -0.48 9.66
N PRO A 204 -20.90 0.01 10.82
CA PRO A 204 -22.23 -0.32 11.30
C PRO A 204 -23.40 0.13 10.40
N ASN A 205 -23.18 0.98 9.38
CA ASN A 205 -24.25 1.49 8.52
C ASN A 205 -23.81 1.59 7.06
N ALA A 206 -23.99 0.50 6.30
CA ALA A 206 -24.05 0.51 4.84
C ALA A 206 -25.35 -0.12 4.30
N ALA A 207 -26.32 -0.39 5.18
CA ALA A 207 -27.68 -0.76 4.80
C ALA A 207 -28.56 0.46 5.07
N ASN A 208 -28.67 1.35 4.09
CA ASN A 208 -29.72 2.37 3.88
C ASN A 208 -29.21 3.39 2.86
N TYR A 209 -29.11 2.99 1.59
CA TYR A 209 -29.31 3.83 0.40
C TYR A 209 -29.66 2.90 -0.76
#